data_AF-A0A1M5WS15-F1
#
_entry.id   AF-A0A1M5WS15-F1
#
_cell.length_a   1.000
_cell.length_b   1.000
_cell.length_c   1.000
_cell.angle_alpha   90.00
_cell.angle_beta   90.00
_cell.angle_gamma   90.00
#
_symmetry.space_group_name_H-M   'P 1'
#
loop_
_entity.id
_entity.type
_entity.pdbx_description
1 polymer ?
#
loop_
_entity_poly.entity_id
_entity_poly.type
_entity_poly.pdbx_seq_one_letter_code
_entity_poly.pdbx_strand_id
1 'polypeptide(L)'
;MGTLCQYVVDKTVEGPNPPFPSARMAKLFYEFLGRYNEWKLVRRQETIGIFVVFLFGLLALIPWFYPEIGISVSILMLILLFFAVKHYIKLNEKASHLYVNVHILQHHLIGKLEVGFCDHREPCQCVEEFRGYVLKKYDISLDIGSLR
;
A
#
# COMPACT_ATOMS: atom_id res chain seq x y z
N MET A 1 11.44 7.60 17.38
CA MET A 1 12.71 7.82 16.67
C MET A 1 12.38 8.05 15.20
N GLY A 2 12.42 9.31 14.76
CA GLY A 2 12.14 9.68 13.38
C GLY A 2 13.37 9.46 12.51
N THR A 3 13.28 8.57 11.53
CA THR A 3 14.31 8.39 10.52
C THR A 3 14.18 9.51 9.48
N LEU A 4 14.99 10.55 9.62
CA LEU A 4 15.30 11.49 8.55
C LEU A 4 16.04 10.73 7.44
N CYS A 5 15.31 10.25 6.43
CA CYS A 5 15.93 9.76 5.20
C CYS A 5 16.45 10.95 4.39
N GLN A 6 17.69 11.34 4.68
CA GLN A 6 18.45 12.27 3.88
C GLN A 6 19.03 11.49 2.68
N TYR A 7 18.27 11.42 1.58
CA TYR A 7 18.78 10.80 0.35
C TYR A 7 19.78 11.74 -0.32
N VAL A 8 21.05 11.37 -0.22
CA VAL A 8 22.10 11.82 -1.13
C VAL A 8 21.67 11.38 -2.53
N VAL A 9 21.51 12.36 -3.43
CA VAL A 9 21.31 12.12 -4.86
C VAL A 9 22.61 11.52 -5.40
N ASP A 10 22.68 10.19 -5.44
CA ASP A 10 23.78 9.49 -6.08
C ASP A 10 23.61 9.62 -7.61
N LYS A 11 24.46 10.43 -8.22
CA LYS A 11 24.46 10.75 -9.67
C LYS A 11 25.13 9.65 -10.50
N THR A 12 24.91 8.37 -10.21
CA THR A 12 25.64 7.28 -10.87
C THR A 12 24.80 6.08 -11.31
N VAL A 13 23.49 6.26 -11.51
CA VAL A 13 22.67 5.24 -12.17
C VAL A 13 21.93 5.88 -13.34
N GLU A 14 22.33 5.52 -14.56
CA GLU A 14 21.56 5.70 -15.80
C GLU A 14 20.26 4.87 -15.73
N GLY A 15 19.37 5.23 -14.81
CA GLY A 15 17.97 4.88 -14.89
C GLY A 15 17.27 5.84 -15.85
N PRO A 16 16.17 5.45 -16.51
CA PRO A 16 15.43 6.37 -17.36
C PRO A 16 15.06 7.58 -16.51
N ASN A 17 15.65 8.74 -16.83
CA ASN A 17 15.34 10.01 -16.17
C ASN A 17 13.84 10.17 -16.23
N PRO A 18 13.12 9.96 -15.11
CA PRO A 18 11.67 10.06 -15.13
C PRO A 18 11.33 11.51 -15.48
N PRO A 19 10.18 11.80 -16.11
CA PRO A 19 9.81 13.15 -16.53
C PRO A 19 9.40 14.00 -15.31
N PHE A 20 10.33 14.16 -14.36
CA PHE A 20 10.18 14.99 -13.20
C PHE A 20 10.68 16.40 -13.54
N PRO A 21 9.81 17.41 -13.50
CA PRO A 21 10.20 18.80 -13.75
C PRO A 21 11.01 19.39 -12.60
N SER A 22 10.96 18.79 -11.40
CA SER A 22 11.76 19.23 -10.26
C SER A 22 12.13 18.10 -9.30
N ALA A 23 13.26 18.27 -8.60
CA ALA A 23 13.70 17.37 -7.54
C ALA A 23 12.69 17.26 -6.38
N ARG A 24 11.90 18.32 -6.14
CA ARG A 24 10.82 18.33 -5.15
C ARG A 24 9.69 17.38 -5.54
N MET A 25 9.29 17.36 -6.82
CA MET A 25 8.27 16.43 -7.31
C MET A 25 8.76 14.99 -7.32
N ALA A 26 10.03 14.77 -7.69
CA ALA A 26 10.64 13.44 -7.56
C ALA A 26 10.59 12.94 -6.11
N LYS A 27 10.98 13.78 -5.14
CA LYS A 27 10.93 13.42 -3.71
C LYS A 27 9.52 13.07 -3.24
N LEU A 28 8.52 13.89 -3.57
CA LEU A 28 7.12 13.65 -3.20
C LEU A 28 6.59 12.34 -3.81
N PHE A 29 6.91 12.08 -5.08
CA PHE A 29 6.49 10.86 -5.75
C PHE A 29 7.16 9.61 -5.19
N TYR A 30 8.46 9.66 -4.87
CA TYR A 30 9.14 8.54 -4.22
C TYR A 30 8.63 8.29 -2.81
N GLU A 31 8.28 9.33 -2.06
CA GLU A 31 7.61 9.20 -0.77
C GLU A 31 6.25 8.52 -0.91
N PHE A 32 5.44 8.95 -1.89
CA PHE A 32 4.18 8.29 -2.24
C PHE A 32 4.39 6.82 -2.60
N LEU A 33 5.34 6.49 -3.49
CA LEU A 33 5.65 5.11 -3.88
C LEU A 33 6.07 4.24 -2.69
N GLY A 34 6.92 4.78 -1.80
CA GLY A 34 7.34 4.07 -0.59
C GLY A 34 6.15 3.70 0.29
N ARG A 35 5.29 4.68 0.59
CA ARG A 35 4.07 4.47 1.40
C ARG A 35 3.07 3.56 0.70
N TYR A 36 2.92 3.69 -0.62
CA TYR A 36 2.02 2.86 -1.42
C TYR A 36 2.45 1.40 -1.40
N ASN A 37 3.76 1.13 -1.52
CA ASN A 37 4.30 -0.23 -1.44
C ASN A 37 4.17 -0.82 -0.03
N GLU A 38 4.43 -0.04 1.02
CA GLU A 38 4.20 -0.46 2.41
C GLU A 38 2.73 -0.85 2.62
N TRP A 39 1.81 0.00 2.16
CA TRP A 39 0.37 -0.27 2.23
C TRP A 39 -0.01 -1.54 1.47
N LYS A 40 0.45 -1.69 0.22
CA LYS A 40 0.17 -2.87 -0.63
C LYS A 40 0.65 -4.17 0.02
N LEU A 41 1.82 -4.15 0.66
CA LEU A 41 2.35 -5.31 1.38
C LEU A 41 1.48 -5.66 2.58
N VAL A 42 1.11 -4.68 3.41
CA VAL A 42 0.25 -4.90 4.57
C VAL A 42 -1.15 -5.36 4.14
N ARG A 43 -1.70 -4.79 3.08
CA ARG A 43 -3.01 -5.20 2.51
C ARG A 43 -2.98 -6.63 1.99
N ARG A 44 -1.87 -7.07 1.40
CA ARG A 44 -1.67 -8.48 1.01
C ARG A 44 -1.60 -9.39 2.22
N GLN A 45 -0.89 -9.00 3.27
CA GLN A 45 -0.83 -9.76 4.53
C GLN A 45 -2.20 -9.86 5.21
N GLU A 46 -2.98 -8.78 5.21
CA GLU A 46 -4.35 -8.77 5.71
C GLU A 46 -5.22 -9.75 4.93
N THR A 47 -5.14 -9.75 3.60
CA THR A 47 -5.88 -10.67 2.72
C THR A 47 -5.52 -12.12 3.01
N ILE A 48 -4.23 -12.44 3.16
CA ILE A 48 -3.77 -13.77 3.58
C ILE A 48 -4.31 -14.11 4.98
N GLY A 49 -4.31 -13.13 5.89
CA GLY A 49 -4.85 -13.28 7.24
C GLY A 49 -6.34 -13.68 7.26
N ILE A 50 -7.16 -13.12 6.36
CA ILE A 50 -8.57 -13.51 6.21
C ILE A 50 -8.68 -15.00 5.86
N PHE A 51 -7.88 -15.48 4.90
CA PHE A 51 -7.87 -16.90 4.53
C PHE A 51 -7.44 -17.80 5.68
N VAL A 52 -6.43 -17.39 6.46
CA VAL A 52 -5.98 -18.15 7.65
C VAL A 52 -7.07 -18.23 8.71
N VAL A 53 -7.74 -17.11 9.03
CA VAL A 53 -8.85 -17.08 9.99
C VAL A 53 -9.99 -17.97 9.51
N PHE A 54 -10.34 -17.90 8.22
CA PHE A 54 -11.38 -18.72 7.63
C PHE A 54 -11.04 -20.22 7.69
N LEU A 55 -9.80 -20.58 7.36
CA LEU A 55 -9.32 -21.96 7.43
C LEU A 55 -9.39 -22.50 8.85
N PHE A 56 -8.94 -21.75 9.85
CA PHE A 56 -9.05 -22.18 11.25
C PHE A 56 -10.49 -22.30 11.72
N GLY A 57 -11.39 -21.41 11.26
CA GLY A 57 -12.82 -21.53 11.51
C GLY A 57 -13.41 -22.83 10.95
N LEU A 58 -13.03 -23.22 9.73
CA LEU A 58 -13.46 -24.49 9.14
C LEU A 58 -12.88 -25.71 9.87
N LEU A 59 -11.59 -25.68 10.17
CA LEU A 59 -10.90 -26.78 10.87
C LEU A 59 -11.43 -26.97 12.30
N ALA A 60 -11.94 -25.91 12.94
CA ALA A 60 -12.59 -25.99 14.25
C ALA A 60 -13.90 -26.80 14.23
N LEU A 61 -14.47 -27.13 13.06
CA LEU A 61 -15.65 -27.99 12.92
C LEU A 61 -15.30 -29.50 12.88
N ILE A 62 -14.05 -29.86 12.58
CA ILE A 62 -13.59 -31.25 12.48
C ILE A 62 -13.79 -32.07 13.77
N PRO A 63 -13.55 -31.50 14.97
CA PRO A 63 -13.82 -32.17 16.24
C PRO A 63 -15.22 -32.77 16.40
N TRP A 64 -16.24 -32.24 15.72
CA TRP A 64 -17.59 -32.82 15.75
C TRP A 64 -17.68 -34.23 15.14
N PHE A 65 -16.75 -34.60 14.26
CA PHE A 65 -16.72 -35.94 13.66
C PHE A 65 -15.98 -36.97 14.52
N TYR A 66 -15.20 -36.54 15.52
CA TYR A 66 -14.37 -37.40 16.37
C TYR A 66 -14.44 -36.97 17.85
N PRO A 67 -15.54 -37.28 18.57
CA PRO A 67 -15.82 -36.75 19.90
C PRO A 67 -14.79 -37.13 20.98
N GLU A 68 -14.11 -38.28 20.86
CA GLU A 68 -13.14 -38.76 21.86
C GLU A 68 -11.89 -37.88 21.96
N ILE A 69 -11.44 -37.29 20.84
CA ILE A 69 -10.25 -36.43 20.75
C ILE A 69 -10.68 -34.95 20.57
N GLY A 70 -11.96 -34.75 20.26
CA GLY A 70 -12.53 -33.49 19.81
C GLY A 70 -12.38 -32.34 20.81
N ILE A 71 -12.48 -32.59 22.12
CA ILE A 71 -12.38 -31.52 23.14
C ILE A 71 -10.99 -30.88 23.13
N SER A 72 -9.92 -31.67 23.21
CA SER A 72 -8.55 -31.15 23.22
C SER A 72 -8.19 -30.41 21.93
N VAL A 73 -8.62 -30.95 20.78
CA VAL A 73 -8.42 -30.31 19.47
C VAL A 73 -9.23 -29.02 19.38
N SER A 74 -10.46 -28.98 19.90
CA SER A 74 -11.29 -27.77 19.88
C SER A 74 -10.68 -26.65 20.70
N ILE A 75 -10.15 -26.95 21.90
CA ILE A 75 -9.48 -25.96 22.74
C ILE A 75 -8.24 -25.41 22.03
N LEU A 76 -7.42 -26.29 21.43
CA LEU A 76 -6.24 -25.86 20.67
C LEU A 76 -6.62 -24.97 19.47
N MET A 77 -7.63 -25.37 18.70
CA MET A 77 -8.12 -24.60 17.55
C MET A 77 -8.69 -23.25 17.95
N LEU A 78 -9.42 -23.16 19.08
CA LEU A 78 -9.91 -21.89 19.63
C LEU A 78 -8.77 -20.95 20.01
N ILE A 79 -7.70 -21.47 20.62
CA ILE A 79 -6.52 -20.68 20.97
C ILE A 79 -5.85 -20.13 19.70
N LEU A 80 -5.64 -20.98 18.68
CA LEU A 80 -5.06 -20.57 17.40
C LEU A 80 -5.93 -19.53 16.69
N LEU A 81 -7.25 -19.74 16.67
CA LEU A 81 -8.22 -18.81 16.09
C LEU A 81 -8.18 -17.45 16.79
N PHE A 82 -8.13 -17.43 18.13
CA PHE A 82 -8.03 -16.20 18.91
C PHE A 82 -6.77 -15.39 18.53
N PHE A 83 -5.62 -16.04 18.45
CA PHE A 83 -4.38 -15.38 18.03
C PHE A 83 -4.44 -14.90 16.57
N ALA A 84 -5.02 -15.69 15.66
CA ALA A 84 -5.20 -15.32 14.26
C ALA A 84 -6.10 -14.09 14.11
N VAL A 85 -7.23 -14.06 14.80
CA VAL A 85 -8.16 -12.90 14.80
C VAL A 85 -7.49 -11.66 15.39
N LYS A 86 -6.80 -11.79 16.53
CA LYS A 86 -6.07 -10.68 17.14
C LYS A 86 -5.00 -10.11 16.20
N HIS A 87 -4.27 -10.98 15.51
CA HIS A 87 -3.27 -10.56 14.53
C HIS A 87 -3.91 -9.87 13.32
N TYR A 88 -5.01 -10.41 12.80
CA TYR A 88 -5.78 -9.82 11.72
C TYR A 88 -6.27 -8.41 12.05
N ILE A 89 -6.85 -8.20 13.23
CA ILE A 89 -7.32 -6.86 13.66
C ILE A 89 -6.17 -5.85 13.66
N LYS A 90 -5.01 -6.23 14.20
CA LYS A 90 -3.82 -5.36 14.21
C LYS A 90 -3.32 -5.02 12.80
N LEU A 91 -3.35 -5.99 11.88
CA LEU A 91 -2.98 -5.77 10.48
C LEU A 91 -3.98 -4.85 9.78
N ASN A 92 -5.28 -5.04 10.00
CA ASN A 92 -6.34 -4.21 9.43
C ASN A 92 -6.22 -2.74 9.90
N GLU A 93 -5.97 -2.52 11.20
CA GLU A 93 -5.74 -1.17 11.74
C GLU A 93 -4.52 -0.50 11.08
N LYS A 94 -3.41 -1.24 10.95
CA LYS A 94 -2.20 -0.75 10.25
C LYS A 94 -2.47 -0.47 8.78
N ALA A 95 -3.20 -1.34 8.08
CA ALA A 95 -3.57 -1.18 6.68
C ALA A 95 -4.41 0.09 6.48
N SER A 96 -5.37 0.33 7.38
CA SER A 96 -6.24 1.52 7.38
C SER A 96 -5.44 2.81 7.60
N HIS A 97 -4.54 2.84 8.58
CA HIS A 97 -3.67 4.00 8.80
C HIS A 97 -2.76 4.30 7.59
N LEU A 98 -2.17 3.26 7.00
CA LEU A 98 -1.34 3.43 5.80
C LEU A 98 -2.17 3.88 4.60
N TYR A 99 -3.40 3.37 4.45
CA TYR A 99 -4.32 3.78 3.40
C TYR A 99 -4.60 5.29 3.45
N VAL A 100 -4.92 5.82 4.64
CA VAL A 100 -5.16 7.26 4.83
C VAL A 100 -3.92 8.08 4.44
N ASN A 101 -2.73 7.66 4.86
CA ASN A 101 -1.48 8.36 4.53
C ASN A 101 -1.20 8.36 3.03
N VAL A 102 -1.39 7.20 2.37
CA VAL A 102 -1.23 7.05 0.93
C VAL A 102 -2.24 7.92 0.18
N HIS A 103 -3.50 7.94 0.63
CA HIS A 103 -4.55 8.75 0.03
C HIS A 103 -4.26 10.25 0.15
N ILE A 104 -3.79 10.71 1.32
CA ILE A 104 -3.38 12.11 1.52
C ILE A 104 -2.22 12.46 0.58
N LEU A 105 -1.20 11.61 0.48
CA LEU A 105 -0.06 11.83 -0.41
C LEU A 105 -0.48 11.83 -1.89
N GLN A 106 -1.39 10.93 -2.28
CA GLN A 106 -1.94 10.89 -3.63
C GLN A 106 -2.68 12.19 -3.96
N HIS A 107 -3.52 12.66 -3.05
CA HIS A 107 -4.25 13.91 -3.20
C HIS A 107 -3.29 15.11 -3.31
N HIS A 108 -2.24 15.18 -2.48
CA HIS A 108 -1.22 16.22 -2.60
C HIS A 108 -0.43 16.15 -3.91
N LEU A 109 -0.11 14.93 -4.37
CA LEU A 109 0.57 14.74 -5.64
C LEU A 109 -0.29 15.23 -6.79
N ILE A 110 -1.56 14.81 -6.87
CA ILE A 110 -2.52 15.25 -7.89
C ILE A 110 -2.67 16.77 -7.88
N GLY A 111 -2.87 17.37 -6.70
CA GLY A 111 -2.96 18.83 -6.60
C GLY A 111 -1.68 19.53 -7.10
N LYS A 112 -0.50 18.97 -6.84
CA LYS A 112 0.76 19.51 -7.38
C LYS A 112 0.91 19.31 -8.89
N LEU A 113 0.34 18.25 -9.44
CA LEU A 113 0.27 18.05 -10.89
C LEU A 113 -0.59 19.13 -11.57
N GLU A 114 -1.67 19.56 -10.93
CA GLU A 114 -2.60 20.56 -11.48
C GLU A 114 -2.06 21.98 -11.43
N VAL A 115 -1.51 22.41 -10.28
CA VAL A 115 -1.26 23.85 -10.05
C VAL A 115 0.20 24.30 -10.15
N GLY A 116 1.16 23.38 -10.29
CA GLY A 116 2.57 23.77 -10.21
C GLY A 116 3.56 22.66 -10.56
N PHE A 117 3.24 21.88 -11.59
CA PHE A 117 4.12 20.83 -12.06
C PHE A 117 5.28 21.38 -12.89
N CYS A 118 4.99 22.17 -13.93
CA CYS A 118 5.98 22.75 -14.86
C CYS A 118 5.97 24.29 -14.75
N ASP A 119 7.14 24.95 -14.86
CA ASP A 119 7.27 26.42 -14.90
C ASP A 119 7.14 27.01 -16.33
N HIS A 120 6.68 26.20 -17.28
CA HIS A 120 6.53 26.63 -18.66
C HIS A 120 5.42 27.69 -18.78
N ARG A 121 5.71 28.77 -19.51
CA ARG A 121 4.74 29.85 -19.82
C ARG A 121 3.82 29.51 -20.99
N GLU A 122 4.16 28.46 -21.73
CA GLU A 122 3.45 27.94 -22.91
C GLU A 122 2.70 26.65 -22.53
N PRO A 123 1.65 26.26 -23.28
CA PRO A 123 0.96 24.98 -23.05
C PRO A 123 1.95 23.81 -23.07
N CYS A 124 2.14 23.14 -21.92
CA CYS A 124 3.08 22.04 -21.71
C CYS A 124 2.33 20.71 -21.57
N GLN A 125 2.86 19.61 -22.12
CA GLN A 125 2.30 18.25 -21.93
C GLN A 125 2.99 17.47 -20.78
N CYS A 126 3.85 18.11 -20.00
CA CYS A 126 4.66 17.45 -18.98
C CYS A 126 3.84 16.66 -17.96
N VAL A 127 2.67 17.18 -17.56
CA VAL A 127 1.77 16.51 -16.61
C VAL A 127 1.22 15.21 -17.20
N GLU A 128 0.76 15.24 -18.44
CA GLU A 128 0.18 14.07 -19.11
C GLU A 128 1.24 13.02 -19.45
N GLU A 129 2.43 13.44 -19.86
CA GLU A 129 3.58 12.53 -20.03
C GLU A 129 3.95 11.86 -18.70
N PHE A 130 3.94 12.61 -17.60
CA PHE A 130 4.20 12.05 -16.28
C PHE A 130 3.11 11.07 -15.85
N ARG A 131 1.82 11.41 -16.01
CA ARG A 131 0.71 10.48 -15.73
C ARG A 131 0.83 9.21 -16.55
N GLY A 132 1.09 9.33 -17.85
CA GLY A 132 1.30 8.19 -18.76
C GLY A 132 2.47 7.33 -18.34
N TYR A 133 3.59 7.93 -17.92
CA TYR A 133 4.74 7.20 -17.36
C TYR A 133 4.38 6.45 -16.08
N VAL A 134 3.68 7.09 -15.14
CA VAL A 134 3.30 6.47 -13.86
C VAL A 134 2.35 5.31 -14.09
N LEU A 135 1.35 5.48 -14.95
CA LEU A 135 0.42 4.41 -15.31
C LEU A 135 1.15 3.25 -15.97
N LYS A 136 1.98 3.51 -16.98
CA LYS A 136 2.69 2.46 -17.73
C LYS A 136 3.71 1.70 -16.87
N LYS A 137 4.41 2.39 -15.96
CA LYS A 137 5.51 1.79 -15.18
C LYS A 137 5.06 1.20 -13.85
N TYR A 138 4.09 1.83 -13.18
CA TYR A 138 3.68 1.46 -11.83
C TYR A 138 2.25 0.95 -11.75
N ASP A 139 1.47 1.05 -12.84
CA ASP A 139 0.04 0.69 -12.87
C ASP A 139 -0.78 1.49 -11.85
N ILE A 140 -0.45 2.78 -11.72
CA ILE A 140 -1.11 3.72 -10.80
C ILE A 140 -1.72 4.84 -11.64
N SER A 141 -3.04 5.00 -11.56
CA SER A 141 -3.75 6.13 -12.18
C SER A 141 -3.62 7.38 -11.31
N LEU A 142 -3.12 8.47 -11.89
CA LEU A 142 -3.02 9.79 -11.27
C LEU A 142 -4.02 10.80 -11.87
N ASP A 143 -5.22 10.31 -12.19
CA ASP A 143 -6.30 11.12 -12.77
C ASP A 143 -7.24 11.68 -11.71
N ILE A 144 -7.82 12.83 -12.02
CA ILE A 144 -8.80 13.56 -11.18
C ILE A 144 -10.19 12.88 -11.25
N GLY A 145 -10.38 11.93 -12.16
CA GLY A 145 -11.64 11.26 -12.41
C GLY A 145 -11.81 9.96 -11.62
N SER A 146 -12.54 10.07 -10.50
CA SER A 146 -13.47 9.08 -9.96
C SER A 146 -12.96 7.64 -9.82
N LEU A 147 -12.76 7.22 -8.56
CA LEU A 147 -13.14 5.86 -8.14
C LEU A 147 -14.40 5.44 -8.90
N ARG A 148 -14.29 4.43 -9.76
CA ARG A 148 -15.43 3.72 -10.32
C ARG A 148 -15.32 2.27 -9.89
#